data_AF-A0A8D2N982-F1
#
_entry.id   AF-A0A8D2N982-F1
#
_cell.length_a   1.000
_cell.length_b   1.000
_cell.length_c   1.000
_cell.angle_alpha   90.00
_cell.angle_beta   90.00
_cell.angle_gamma   90.00
#
_symmetry.space_group_name_H-M   'P 1'
#
loop_
_entity.id
_entity.type
_entity.pdbx_description
1 polymer ?
#
loop_
_entity_poly.entity_id
_entity_poly.type
_entity_poly.pdbx_seq_one_letter_code
_entity_poly.pdbx_strand_id
1 'polypeptide(L)' 'METEWNCPICRDIPGELASVTPCVHLFCLGCIVRWAKAKPSCPLCRQAINSIIFSVRSEEDFLEIIDNGT' A
#
# COMPACT_ATOMS: atom_id res chain seq x y z
N MET A 1 -6.81 17.17 -19.60
CA MET A 1 -6.12 17.52 -18.34
C MET A 1 -6.32 16.32 -17.44
N GLU A 2 -5.42 15.35 -17.53
CA GLU A 2 -5.46 14.18 -16.67
C GLU A 2 -5.09 14.64 -15.26
N THR A 3 -5.99 14.42 -14.29
CA THR A 3 -5.67 14.69 -12.90
C THR A 3 -4.67 13.64 -12.45
N GLU A 4 -3.40 14.01 -12.36
CA GLU A 4 -2.40 13.19 -11.67
C GLU A 4 -2.90 12.91 -10.24
N TRP A 5 -3.18 11.64 -9.96
CA TRP A 5 -3.50 11.21 -8.62
C TRP A 5 -2.24 11.34 -7.75
N ASN A 6 -2.34 12.07 -6.65
CA ASN A 6 -1.24 12.27 -5.70
C ASN A 6 -1.43 11.40 -4.47
N CYS A 7 -0.33 10.86 -3.94
CA CYS A 7 -0.41 10.05 -2.73
C CYS A 7 -0.85 10.88 -1.51
N PRO A 8 -1.86 10.44 -0.72
CA PRO A 8 -2.32 11.19 0.45
C PRO A 8 -1.28 11.36 1.57
N ILE A 9 -0.22 10.53 1.58
CA ILE A 9 0.83 10.58 2.61
C ILE A 9 1.93 11.58 2.21
N CYS A 10 2.52 11.45 1.02
CA CYS A 10 3.64 12.30 0.59
C CYS A 10 3.22 13.49 -0.29
N ARG A 11 1.98 13.51 -0.79
CA ARG A 11 1.43 14.54 -1.70
C ARG A 11 2.22 14.71 -2.99
N ASP A 12 2.81 13.61 -3.45
CA ASP A 12 3.65 13.55 -4.65
C ASP A 12 3.17 12.41 -5.57
N ILE A 13 3.70 12.40 -6.78
CA ILE A 13 3.41 11.40 -7.81
C ILE A 13 3.96 10.05 -7.34
N PRO A 14 3.13 9.00 -7.29
CA PRO A 14 3.57 7.69 -6.85
C PRO A 14 4.50 7.02 -7.85
N GLY A 15 5.66 6.54 -7.38
CA GLY A 15 6.50 5.62 -8.16
C GLY A 15 5.86 4.23 -8.29
N GLU A 16 5.52 3.62 -7.14
CA GLU A 16 4.80 2.34 -7.05
C GLU A 16 3.54 2.50 -6.23
N LEU A 17 2.41 2.01 -6.74
CA LEU A 17 1.12 2.08 -6.08
C LEU A 17 0.87 0.84 -5.22
N ALA A 18 0.30 1.08 -4.05
CA ALA A 18 -0.19 0.05 -3.15
C ALA A 18 -1.58 0.41 -2.64
N SER A 19 -2.41 -0.61 -2.39
CA SER A 19 -3.70 -0.49 -1.74
C SER A 19 -3.70 -1.22 -0.40
N VAL A 20 -4.58 -0.84 0.51
CA VAL A 20 -4.74 -1.51 1.81
C VAL A 20 -6.09 -2.19 1.94
N THR A 21 -6.13 -3.40 2.46
CA THR A 21 -7.40 -4.09 2.75
C THR A 21 -7.91 -3.76 4.15
N PRO A 22 -9.24 -3.75 4.36
CA PRO A 22 -10.30 -4.02 3.38
C PRO A 22 -10.79 -2.76 2.63
N CYS A 23 -10.33 -1.56 3.01
CA CYS A 23 -10.88 -0.30 2.49
C CYS A 23 -10.37 0.14 1.11
N VAL A 24 -9.42 -0.60 0.52
CA VAL A 24 -8.84 -0.42 -0.83
C VAL A 24 -8.30 0.98 -1.16
N HIS A 25 -8.00 1.79 -0.15
CA HIS A 25 -7.39 3.11 -0.34
C HIS A 25 -5.96 3.01 -0.87
N LEU A 26 -5.63 3.87 -1.84
CA LEU A 26 -4.36 3.88 -2.56
C LEU A 26 -3.32 4.81 -1.91
N PHE A 27 -2.06 4.38 -1.95
CA PHE A 27 -0.88 5.10 -1.45
C PHE A 27 0.35 4.72 -2.28
N CYS A 28 1.46 5.46 -2.15
CA CYS A 28 2.75 4.94 -2.56
C CYS A 28 3.11 3.72 -1.70
N LEU A 29 3.65 2.66 -2.29
CA LEU A 29 4.10 1.45 -1.60
C LEU A 29 5.02 1.79 -0.41
N GLY A 30 6.11 2.52 -0.67
CA GLY A 30 7.06 2.90 0.39
C GLY A 30 6.42 3.76 1.49
N CYS A 31 5.43 4.59 1.16
CA CYS A 31 4.76 5.43 2.14
C CYS A 31 3.86 4.62 3.07
N ILE A 32 3.02 3.75 2.50
CA ILE A 32 2.09 2.97 3.31
C ILE A 32 2.80 1.90 4.14
N VAL A 33 3.89 1.31 3.63
CA VAL A 33 4.71 0.36 4.39
C VAL A 33 5.35 1.04 5.61
N ARG A 34 5.92 2.26 5.45
CA ARG A 34 6.48 3.01 6.58
C ARG A 34 5.40 3.39 7.61
N TRP A 35 4.23 3.81 7.14
CA TRP A 35 3.11 4.15 8.00
C TRP A 35 2.61 2.94 8.81
N ALA A 36 2.36 1.81 8.15
CA ALA A 36 1.81 0.61 8.78
C ALA A 36 2.71 0.03 9.88
N LYS A 37 4.04 0.18 9.76
CA LYS A 37 5.00 -0.21 10.80
C LYS A 37 4.81 0.56 12.12
N ALA A 38 4.42 1.82 12.06
CA ALA A 38 4.17 2.64 13.25
C ALA A 38 2.70 2.61 13.69
N LYS A 39 1.77 2.55 12.72
CA LYS A 39 0.34 2.62 12.95
C LYS A 39 -0.41 1.77 11.92
N PRO A 40 -0.84 0.53 12.27
CA PRO A 40 -1.47 -0.40 11.33
C PRO A 40 -2.95 -0.05 11.05
N SER A 41 -3.23 1.21 10.71
CA SER A 41 -4.56 1.74 10.35
C SER A 41 -4.45 2.62 9.12
N CYS A 42 -5.42 2.54 8.20
CA CYS A 42 -5.46 3.32 6.98
C CYS A 42 -5.39 4.84 7.28
N PRO A 43 -4.48 5.59 6.65
CA PRO A 43 -4.37 7.05 6.84
C PRO A 43 -5.66 7.83 6.53
N LEU A 44 -6.50 7.31 5.61
CA LEU A 44 -7.70 8.01 5.14
C LEU A 44 -8.93 7.72 6.00
N CYS A 45 -9.27 6.44 6.18
CA CYS A 45 -10.50 6.04 6.88
C CYS A 45 -10.27 5.52 8.30
N ARG A 46 -9.01 5.40 8.74
CA ARG A 46 -8.61 4.88 10.05
C ARG A 46 -8.99 3.43 10.33
N GLN A 47 -9.51 2.70 9.34
CA GLN A 47 -9.77 1.27 9.43
C GLN A 47 -8.46 0.49 9.61
N ALA A 48 -8.47 -0.59 10.39
CA ALA A 48 -7.31 -1.47 10.54
C ALA A 48 -6.83 -1.98 9.17
N ILE A 49 -5.52 -2.01 8.96
CA ILE A 49 -4.92 -2.55 7.75
C ILE A 49 -4.75 -4.05 7.94
N ASN A 50 -5.40 -4.85 7.11
CA ASN A 50 -5.24 -6.31 7.12
C ASN A 50 -4.06 -6.74 6.24
N SER A 51 -3.92 -6.13 5.07
CA SER A 51 -2.85 -6.43 4.11
C SER A 51 -2.57 -5.21 3.23
N ILE A 52 -1.36 -5.17 2.66
CA ILE A 52 -0.94 -4.18 1.67
C ILE A 52 -0.77 -4.93 0.34
N ILE A 53 -1.55 -4.56 -0.67
CA ILE A 53 -1.52 -5.17 -2.00
C ILE A 53 -0.79 -4.21 -2.94
N PHE A 54 0.26 -4.69 -3.60
CA PHE A 54 1.03 -3.96 -4.60
C PHE A 54 1.46 -4.92 -5.71
N SER A 55 1.64 -4.41 -6.93
CA SER A 55 2.20 -5.19 -8.03
C SER A 55 3.68 -4.85 -8.15
N VAL A 56 4.53 -5.82 -7.90
CA VAL A 56 5.95 -5.76 -8.31
C VAL A 56 5.97 -5.91 -9.83
N ARG A 57 6.84 -5.15 -10.51
CA ARG A 57 7.01 -5.20 -11.98
C ARG A 57 8.45 -5.57 -12.31
N SER A 58 8.92 -6.71 -11.81
CA SER A 58 10.23 -7.27 -12.18
C SER A 58 10.08 -8.75 -12.46
N GLU A 59 10.76 -9.26 -13.49
CA GLU A 59 10.60 -10.59 -14.11
C GLU A 59 10.94 -11.79 -13.18
N GLU A 60 11.05 -11.57 -11.88
CA GLU A 60 11.33 -12.58 -10.84
C GLU A 60 10.26 -12.55 -9.73
N ASP A 61 9.00 -12.28 -10.13
CA ASP A 61 7.80 -12.23 -9.27
C ASP A 61 7.46 -13.60 -8.63
N PHE A 62 8.27 -14.06 -7.69
CA PHE A 62 7.87 -15.07 -6.72
C PHE A 62 7.09 -14.38 -5.59
N LEU A 63 5.76 -14.51 -5.63
CA LEU A 63 4.90 -14.20 -4.48
C LEU A 63 5.15 -15.23 -3.38
N GLU A 64 5.97 -14.92 -2.38
CA GLU A 64 6.02 -15.70 -1.14
C GLU A 64 4.79 -15.41 -0.29
N ILE A 65 3.88 -16.37 -0.25
CA ILE A 65 2.79 -16.41 0.74
C ILE A 65 3.42 -16.85 2.07
N ILE A 66 3.63 -15.92 3.00
CA ILE A 66 3.94 -16.29 4.38
C ILE A 66 2.62 -16.71 5.04
N ASP A 67 2.33 -18.01 4.98
CA ASP A 67 1.33 -18.66 5.81
C ASP A 67 1.91 -18.86 7.21
N ASN A 68 1.49 -18.04 8.18
CA ASN A 68 1.78 -18.29 9.60
C ASN A 68 0.74 -19.26 10.18
N GLY A 69 0.73 -20.47 9.63
CA GLY A 69 -0.06 -21.60 10.13
C GLY A 69 0.79 -22.58 10.95
N THR A 70 0.92 -22.33 12.25
CA THR A 70 1.04 -23.38 13.29
C THR A 70 0.47 -22.88 14.60
#